data_AF-A0A0X1KT79-F1
#
_entry.id   AF-A0A0X1KT79-F1
#
_cell.length_a   1.000
_cell.length_b   1.000
_cell.length_c   1.000
_cell.angle_alpha   90.00
_cell.angle_beta   90.00
_cell.angle_gamma   90.00
#
_symmetry.space_group_name_H-M   'P 1'
#
loop_
_entity.id
_entity.type
_entity.pdbx_description
1 polymer ?
#
loop_
_entity_poly.entity_id
_entity_poly.type
_entity_poly.pdbx_seq_one_letter_code
_entity_poly.pdbx_strand_id
1 'polypeptide(L)'
;MRVAVIGAGVVGSLIARELCKYDVEVLLIEKNLDVGWGVTKANSAILHAGYDDPVGSVRARFCSVGNAMYTELSRELDFEIKRTGSYVLAFNDEETAVLHKLLVQGEKNGVPNLSIHDRETILSREPRINPEVKMGLWAPTAGITEPWMVAIAAVENALENGLKLFLNEEVVDFEKQGNRIVGVITNKQVHRVDVVINAAGLFADEVAKLAGAEYVPLHPRKGQYILLDKKLGNSVRSVIFPTPTEKSKGILVLPTIDGGLLLGPTAEDLPSDRKNDLTTTNEGIQSVKDFVLKLVPEIDFSLVVKTFAGLRPESPQKDFFIGKSEIVPNFVNAMAMRSPGLTAAPAIAKYIAEEVLQQQMRINLTTKKGFKPERKGIRKYAELSLEEWQRAVKENPSAGRMICFCNEVTEAEIVEAIRRGARTLDGVKFRTRAMFGRCQGDFCMSKILKILERELKTDASQIVLKSPNSWVVDGKVRE
;
A
#
# COMPACT_ATOMS: atom_id res chain seq x y z
N MET A 1 0.69 -29.78 -0.01
CA MET A 1 -0.20 -28.96 -0.86
C MET A 1 0.53 -27.70 -1.28
N ARG A 2 0.36 -27.26 -2.52
CA ARG A 2 0.94 -26.03 -3.11
C ARG A 2 -0.14 -25.00 -3.39
N VAL A 3 0.04 -23.79 -2.86
CA VAL A 3 -0.88 -22.66 -3.06
C VAL A 3 -0.13 -21.55 -3.78
N ALA A 4 -0.62 -21.14 -4.96
CA ALA A 4 -0.12 -19.95 -5.64
C ALA A 4 -0.97 -18.73 -5.31
N VAL A 5 -0.33 -17.64 -4.91
CA VAL A 5 -0.92 -16.32 -4.79
C VAL A 5 -0.42 -15.47 -5.95
N ILE A 6 -1.34 -14.93 -6.75
CA ILE A 6 -1.01 -14.11 -7.92
C ILE A 6 -1.14 -12.64 -7.55
N GLY A 7 -0.02 -11.91 -7.60
CA GLY A 7 0.10 -10.49 -7.28
C GLY A 7 0.68 -10.23 -5.89
N ALA A 8 1.85 -9.58 -5.82
CA ALA A 8 2.53 -9.17 -4.60
C ALA A 8 2.17 -7.74 -4.18
N GLY A 9 0.91 -7.32 -4.39
CA GLY A 9 0.35 -6.16 -3.70
C GLY A 9 0.16 -6.44 -2.21
N VAL A 10 -0.28 -5.45 -1.43
CA VAL A 10 -0.48 -5.61 0.03
C VAL A 10 -1.44 -6.75 0.39
N VAL A 11 -2.50 -6.95 -0.39
CA VAL A 11 -3.47 -8.04 -0.19
C VAL A 11 -2.81 -9.40 -0.41
N GLY A 12 -2.21 -9.62 -1.58
CA GLY A 12 -1.53 -10.89 -1.88
C GLY A 12 -0.33 -11.17 -0.97
N SER A 13 0.42 -10.14 -0.58
CA SER A 13 1.54 -10.25 0.36
C SER A 13 1.09 -10.73 1.74
N LEU A 14 -0.01 -10.17 2.27
CA LEU A 14 -0.55 -10.59 3.57
C LEU A 14 -1.24 -11.96 3.49
N ILE A 15 -1.90 -12.30 2.38
CA ILE A 15 -2.40 -13.66 2.15
C ILE A 15 -1.24 -14.66 2.14
N ALA A 16 -0.17 -14.39 1.40
CA ALA A 16 0.99 -15.27 1.32
C ALA A 16 1.64 -15.46 2.70
N ARG A 17 1.79 -14.37 3.48
CA ARG A 17 2.27 -14.44 4.87
C ARG A 17 1.36 -15.28 5.76
N GLU A 18 0.04 -15.06 5.69
CA GLU A 18 -0.92 -15.81 6.49
C GLU A 18 -0.84 -17.31 6.20
N LEU A 19 -0.72 -17.69 4.92
CA LEU A 19 -0.59 -19.08 4.51
C LEU A 19 0.72 -19.72 4.99
N CYS A 20 1.81 -18.95 5.15
CA CYS A 20 3.07 -19.45 5.68
C CYS A 20 3.01 -19.85 7.16
N LYS A 21 1.91 -19.54 7.87
CA LYS A 21 1.63 -20.06 9.23
C LYS A 21 1.23 -21.53 9.23
N TYR A 22 0.89 -22.10 8.07
CA TYR A 22 0.44 -23.47 7.91
C TYR A 22 1.47 -24.31 7.14
N ASP A 23 1.36 -25.63 7.24
CA ASP A 23 2.25 -26.60 6.58
C ASP A 23 1.87 -26.79 5.11
N VAL A 24 2.03 -25.71 4.34
CA VAL A 24 1.75 -25.63 2.91
C VAL A 24 2.90 -24.96 2.18
N GLU A 25 3.14 -25.36 0.94
CA GLU A 25 4.10 -24.70 0.08
C GLU A 25 3.43 -23.50 -0.60
N VAL A 26 3.90 -22.28 -0.32
CA VAL A 26 3.32 -21.04 -0.85
C VAL A 26 4.21 -20.49 -1.96
N LEU A 27 3.60 -20.17 -3.09
CA LEU A 27 4.23 -19.47 -4.21
C LEU A 27 3.59 -18.09 -4.34
N LEU A 28 4.38 -17.02 -4.38
CA LEU A 28 3.91 -15.67 -4.67
C LEU A 28 4.48 -15.22 -6.01
N ILE A 29 3.61 -15.00 -7.00
CA ILE A 29 4.01 -14.69 -8.38
C ILE A 29 3.62 -13.24 -8.70
N GLU A 30 4.59 -12.43 -9.11
CA GLU A 30 4.43 -10.99 -9.35
C GLU A 30 5.12 -10.57 -10.66
N LYS A 31 4.38 -9.83 -11.48
CA LYS A 31 4.86 -9.37 -12.79
C LYS A 31 5.86 -8.22 -12.71
N ASN A 32 5.84 -7.43 -11.64
CA ASN A 32 6.79 -6.33 -11.44
C ASN A 32 8.14 -6.85 -10.88
N LEU A 33 9.18 -6.01 -10.95
CA LEU A 33 10.52 -6.36 -10.45
C LEU A 33 10.60 -6.41 -8.91
N ASP A 34 9.56 -6.00 -8.18
CA ASP A 34 9.55 -5.96 -6.72
C ASP A 34 8.11 -5.95 -6.16
N VAL A 35 8.02 -6.15 -4.85
CA VAL A 35 6.79 -6.25 -4.07
C VAL A 35 6.12 -4.88 -3.89
N GLY A 36 4.79 -4.84 -3.94
CA GLY A 36 4.00 -3.63 -3.68
C GLY A 36 4.00 -2.61 -4.83
N TRP A 37 4.51 -2.96 -6.00
CA TRP A 37 4.75 -2.01 -7.10
C TRP A 37 3.55 -1.73 -8.02
N GLY A 38 2.40 -2.32 -7.75
CA GLY A 38 1.12 -1.97 -8.38
C GLY A 38 0.37 -0.87 -7.63
N VAL A 39 -0.94 -1.05 -7.43
CA VAL A 39 -1.83 -0.12 -6.71
C VAL A 39 -1.34 0.24 -5.31
N THR A 40 -0.65 -0.70 -4.64
CA THR A 40 -0.17 -0.56 -3.27
C THR A 40 0.72 0.67 -3.06
N LYS A 41 1.62 1.01 -3.98
CA LYS A 41 2.51 2.17 -3.80
C LYS A 41 1.87 3.54 -4.09
N ALA A 42 0.65 3.58 -4.62
CA ALA A 42 0.01 4.81 -5.09
C ALA A 42 -1.43 4.94 -4.58
N ASN A 43 -1.58 5.31 -3.31
CA ASN A 43 -2.85 5.60 -2.65
C ASN A 43 -2.64 6.57 -1.48
N SER A 44 -3.71 6.94 -0.79
CA SER A 44 -3.65 7.86 0.35
C SER A 44 -2.93 7.33 1.58
N ALA A 45 -2.53 6.05 1.65
CA ALA A 45 -1.79 5.50 2.79
C ALA A 45 -2.57 5.52 4.13
N ILE A 46 -3.91 5.49 4.07
CA ILE A 46 -4.82 5.58 5.22
C ILE A 46 -5.21 4.18 5.72
N LEU A 47 -5.08 3.98 7.02
CA LEU A 47 -5.78 2.95 7.79
C LEU A 47 -7.14 3.52 8.19
N HIS A 48 -8.17 3.24 7.40
CA HIS A 48 -9.52 3.81 7.57
C HIS A 48 -10.18 3.28 8.84
N ALA A 49 -10.98 4.12 9.51
CA ALA A 49 -11.75 3.69 10.68
C ALA A 49 -12.96 2.80 10.32
N GLY A 50 -13.57 3.01 9.13
CA GLY A 50 -14.68 2.20 8.63
C GLY A 50 -16.08 2.79 8.82
N TYR A 51 -16.19 4.10 9.07
CA TYR A 51 -17.49 4.75 9.32
C TYR A 51 -18.32 5.01 8.05
N ASP A 52 -17.70 5.04 6.87
CA ASP A 52 -18.34 5.47 5.63
C ASP A 52 -18.68 4.32 4.65
N ASP A 53 -18.31 3.09 5.00
CA ASP A 53 -18.69 1.92 4.21
C ASP A 53 -20.17 1.56 4.45
N PRO A 54 -20.98 1.27 3.41
CA PRO A 54 -22.38 0.89 3.58
C PRO A 54 -22.54 -0.33 4.48
N VAL A 55 -23.45 -0.24 5.45
CA VAL A 55 -23.75 -1.34 6.38
C VAL A 55 -24.10 -2.61 5.60
N GLY A 56 -23.48 -3.73 5.97
CA GLY A 56 -23.70 -5.04 5.33
C GLY A 56 -22.89 -5.28 4.05
N SER A 57 -22.17 -4.28 3.53
CA SER A 57 -21.23 -4.49 2.42
C SER A 57 -20.04 -5.36 2.82
N VAL A 58 -19.41 -6.02 1.85
CA VAL A 58 -18.23 -6.87 2.08
C VAL A 58 -17.10 -6.03 2.66
N ARG A 59 -16.87 -4.82 2.15
CA ARG A 59 -15.86 -3.90 2.71
C ARG A 59 -16.15 -3.48 4.15
N ALA A 60 -17.41 -3.23 4.53
CA ALA A 60 -17.76 -2.88 5.90
C ALA A 60 -17.43 -4.00 6.88
N ARG A 61 -17.61 -5.28 6.48
CA ARG A 61 -17.23 -6.46 7.27
C ARG A 61 -15.75 -6.47 7.65
N PHE A 62 -14.87 -6.00 6.76
CA PHE A 62 -13.41 -6.15 6.94
C PHE A 62 -12.66 -4.88 7.34
N CYS A 63 -13.24 -3.69 7.15
CA CYS A 63 -12.52 -2.42 7.35
C CYS A 63 -12.10 -2.19 8.81
N SER A 64 -13.06 -2.12 9.75
CA SER A 64 -12.77 -1.87 11.18
C SER A 64 -11.94 -3.01 11.80
N VAL A 65 -12.29 -4.26 11.46
CA VAL A 65 -11.55 -5.45 11.91
C VAL A 65 -10.10 -5.42 11.43
N GLY A 66 -9.88 -5.16 10.14
CA GLY A 66 -8.54 -5.06 9.57
C GLY A 66 -7.73 -3.90 10.16
N ASN A 67 -8.36 -2.74 10.40
CA ASN A 67 -7.74 -1.60 11.05
C ASN A 67 -7.16 -1.95 12.43
N ALA A 68 -7.92 -2.70 13.25
CA ALA A 68 -7.49 -3.11 14.58
C ALA A 68 -6.25 -4.03 14.54
N MET A 69 -6.15 -4.90 13.53
CA MET A 69 -5.03 -5.84 13.36
C MET A 69 -3.69 -5.14 13.05
N TYR A 70 -3.71 -3.91 12.51
CA TYR A 70 -2.48 -3.22 12.13
C TYR A 70 -1.54 -2.92 13.30
N THR A 71 -2.06 -2.74 14.52
CA THR A 71 -1.20 -2.47 15.69
C THR A 71 -0.29 -3.66 15.99
N GLU A 72 -0.85 -4.87 16.03
CA GLU A 72 -0.06 -6.08 16.23
C GLU A 72 0.81 -6.39 15.02
N LEU A 73 0.26 -6.26 13.81
CA LEU A 73 1.00 -6.51 12.58
C LEU A 73 2.23 -5.58 12.44
N SER A 74 2.09 -4.32 12.83
CA SER A 74 3.19 -3.33 12.88
C SER A 74 4.27 -3.73 13.87
N ARG A 75 3.89 -4.24 15.05
CA ARG A 75 4.81 -4.76 16.07
C ARG A 75 5.56 -6.00 15.57
N GLU A 76 4.85 -6.95 14.96
CA GLU A 76 5.43 -8.19 14.43
C GLU A 76 6.40 -7.91 13.29
N LEU A 77 6.02 -7.07 12.33
CA LEU A 77 6.77 -6.87 11.08
C LEU A 77 7.70 -5.64 11.10
N ASP A 78 7.65 -4.87 12.19
CA ASP A 78 8.49 -3.70 12.44
C ASP A 78 8.43 -2.68 11.29
N PHE A 79 7.20 -2.24 10.98
CA PHE A 79 6.90 -1.12 10.11
C PHE A 79 6.11 -0.05 10.86
N GLU A 80 6.21 1.20 10.41
CA GLU A 80 5.60 2.33 11.11
C GLU A 80 4.09 2.46 10.84
N ILE A 81 3.34 2.72 11.91
CA ILE A 81 1.98 3.24 11.85
C ILE A 81 1.90 4.51 12.70
N LYS A 82 1.04 5.46 12.33
CA LYS A 82 0.66 6.57 13.19
C LYS A 82 -0.86 6.59 13.33
N ARG A 83 -1.36 6.48 14.57
CA ARG A 83 -2.78 6.64 14.90
C ARG A 83 -3.11 8.13 15.00
N THR A 84 -3.23 8.76 13.84
CA THR A 84 -3.47 10.20 13.70
C THR A 84 -4.92 10.58 14.01
N GLY A 85 -5.82 9.61 13.95
CA GLY A 85 -7.26 9.82 13.80
C GLY A 85 -7.62 10.54 12.51
N SER A 86 -8.92 10.76 12.31
CA SER A 86 -9.45 11.47 11.15
C SER A 86 -10.63 12.34 11.50
N TYR A 87 -10.80 13.41 10.74
CA TYR A 87 -12.00 14.24 10.74
C TYR A 87 -12.73 14.19 9.41
N VAL A 88 -14.06 14.14 9.44
CA VAL A 88 -14.92 14.58 8.33
C VAL A 88 -15.48 15.95 8.72
N LEU A 89 -15.17 17.00 7.96
CA LEU A 89 -15.54 18.37 8.30
C LEU A 89 -16.84 18.81 7.62
N ALA A 90 -17.66 19.56 8.36
CA ALA A 90 -18.86 20.23 7.86
C ALA A 90 -18.74 21.76 8.00
N PHE A 91 -19.14 22.47 6.96
CA PHE A 91 -19.13 23.94 6.85
C PHE A 91 -20.54 24.55 6.81
N ASN A 92 -21.58 23.72 6.63
CA ASN A 92 -22.98 24.12 6.65
C ASN A 92 -23.85 23.09 7.41
N ASP A 93 -25.14 23.37 7.52
CA ASP A 93 -26.06 22.58 8.34
C ASP A 93 -26.42 21.26 7.64
N GLU A 94 -26.48 21.28 6.31
CA GLU A 94 -26.69 20.08 5.48
C GLU A 94 -25.54 19.07 5.65
N GLU A 95 -24.30 19.54 5.63
CA GLU A 95 -23.10 18.73 5.88
C GLU A 95 -23.07 18.22 7.32
N THR A 96 -23.50 19.03 8.29
CA THR A 96 -23.61 18.62 9.69
C THR A 96 -24.58 17.44 9.85
N ALA A 97 -25.71 17.46 9.14
CA ALA A 97 -26.63 16.33 9.10
C ALA A 97 -26.00 15.06 8.51
N VAL A 98 -25.08 15.18 7.54
CA VAL A 98 -24.31 14.04 7.01
C VAL A 98 -23.37 13.47 8.07
N LEU A 99 -22.74 14.29 8.91
CA LEU A 99 -21.87 13.80 9.99
C LEU A 99 -22.62 12.88 10.95
N HIS A 100 -23.85 13.25 11.34
CA HIS A 100 -24.68 12.40 12.20
C HIS A 100 -25.08 11.08 11.53
N LYS A 101 -25.35 11.08 10.21
CA LYS A 101 -25.60 9.84 9.47
C LYS A 101 -24.37 8.94 9.45
N LEU A 102 -23.18 9.51 9.24
CA LEU A 102 -21.92 8.78 9.26
C LEU A 102 -21.58 8.24 10.65
N LEU A 103 -21.91 8.98 11.72
CA LEU A 103 -21.76 8.51 13.11
C LEU A 103 -22.58 7.23 13.32
N VAL A 104 -23.88 7.28 13.03
CA VAL A 104 -24.79 6.11 13.19
C VAL A 104 -24.35 4.94 12.30
N GLN A 105 -23.90 5.22 11.08
CA GLN A 105 -23.38 4.17 10.19
C GLN A 105 -22.11 3.53 10.77
N GLY A 106 -21.17 4.34 11.26
CA GLY A 106 -19.94 3.86 11.87
C GLY A 106 -20.18 3.06 13.14
N GLU A 107 -21.15 3.45 13.98
CA GLU A 107 -21.58 2.65 15.12
C GLU A 107 -22.11 1.28 14.70
N LYS A 108 -22.96 1.22 13.66
CA LYS A 108 -23.45 -0.04 13.07
C LYS A 108 -22.33 -0.91 12.48
N ASN A 109 -21.29 -0.28 11.94
CA ASN A 109 -20.10 -0.95 11.43
C ASN A 109 -19.10 -1.34 12.54
N GLY A 110 -19.41 -1.05 13.81
CA GLY A 110 -18.55 -1.40 14.95
C GLY A 110 -17.29 -0.55 15.05
N VAL A 111 -17.32 0.71 14.61
CA VAL A 111 -16.20 1.64 14.76
C VAL A 111 -16.23 2.22 16.17
N PRO A 112 -15.18 2.02 16.99
CA PRO A 112 -15.21 2.47 18.38
C PRO A 112 -14.90 3.97 18.50
N ASN A 113 -15.47 4.59 19.53
CA ASN A 113 -15.15 5.96 19.98
C ASN A 113 -15.32 7.04 18.92
N LEU A 114 -16.29 6.90 18.02
CA LEU A 114 -16.71 7.99 17.15
C LEU A 114 -17.39 9.09 17.96
N SER A 115 -17.12 10.35 17.61
CA SER A 115 -17.75 11.51 18.25
C SER A 115 -17.90 12.66 17.27
N ILE A 116 -18.89 13.52 17.50
CA ILE A 116 -18.97 14.82 16.82
C ILE A 116 -18.23 15.83 17.68
N HIS A 117 -17.26 16.53 17.10
CA HIS A 117 -16.56 17.64 17.73
C HIS A 117 -17.09 18.96 17.18
N ASP A 118 -17.16 19.96 18.05
CA ASP A 118 -17.47 21.33 17.69
C ASP A 118 -16.25 22.04 17.08
N ARG A 119 -16.50 23.25 16.56
CA ARG A 119 -15.48 24.12 15.98
C ARG A 119 -14.30 24.37 16.92
N GLU A 120 -14.54 24.68 18.19
CA GLU A 120 -13.47 25.02 19.14
C GLU A 120 -12.54 23.82 19.36
N THR A 121 -13.09 22.63 19.56
CA THR A 121 -12.33 21.39 19.69
C THR A 121 -11.51 21.09 18.43
N ILE A 122 -12.09 21.28 17.25
CA ILE A 122 -11.41 21.07 15.97
C ILE A 122 -10.25 22.04 15.81
N LEU A 123 -10.46 23.35 16.00
CA LEU A 123 -9.43 24.37 15.79
C LEU A 123 -8.33 24.32 16.87
N SER A 124 -8.64 23.87 18.09
CA SER A 124 -7.64 23.59 19.12
C SER A 124 -6.70 22.45 18.70
N ARG A 125 -7.25 21.40 18.09
CA ARG A 125 -6.47 20.25 17.60
C ARG A 125 -5.74 20.54 16.29
N GLU A 126 -6.40 21.21 15.37
CA GLU A 126 -5.99 21.47 13.98
C GLU A 126 -6.08 22.99 13.65
N PRO A 127 -5.14 23.82 14.13
CA PRO A 127 -5.27 25.28 14.06
C PRO A 127 -5.26 25.88 12.66
N ARG A 128 -4.81 25.14 11.63
CA ARG A 128 -4.75 25.62 10.24
C ARG A 128 -5.95 25.23 9.39
N ILE A 129 -6.92 24.51 9.97
CA ILE A 129 -8.17 24.20 9.28
C ILE A 129 -8.92 25.50 9.02
N ASN A 130 -9.67 25.54 7.93
CA ASN A 130 -10.51 26.68 7.59
C ASN A 130 -11.40 27.04 8.81
N PRO A 131 -11.28 28.28 9.34
CA PRO A 131 -11.98 28.69 10.54
C PRO A 131 -13.50 28.75 10.38
N GLU A 132 -14.04 28.66 9.16
CA GLU A 132 -15.48 28.55 8.89
C GLU A 132 -16.07 27.17 9.22
N VAL A 133 -15.25 26.19 9.60
CA VAL A 133 -15.73 24.87 10.03
C VAL A 133 -16.75 25.01 11.17
N LYS A 134 -17.87 24.28 11.05
CA LYS A 134 -18.94 24.27 12.06
C LYS A 134 -18.77 23.09 13.03
N MET A 135 -18.64 21.89 12.48
CA MET A 135 -18.55 20.63 13.22
C MET A 135 -17.72 19.61 12.45
N GLY A 136 -17.35 18.52 13.12
CA GLY A 136 -16.61 17.44 12.48
C GLY A 136 -16.82 16.09 13.14
N LEU A 137 -16.96 15.04 12.33
CA LEU A 137 -16.96 13.67 12.82
C LEU A 137 -15.52 13.24 13.08
N TRP A 138 -15.20 12.99 14.34
CA TRP A 138 -13.91 12.48 14.80
C TRP A 138 -13.91 10.96 14.84
N ALA A 139 -12.89 10.35 14.24
CA ALA A 139 -12.63 8.91 14.31
C ALA A 139 -11.21 8.64 14.81
N PRO A 140 -11.02 8.27 16.09
CA PRO A 140 -9.70 8.15 16.69
C PRO A 140 -8.90 6.94 16.22
N THR A 141 -9.57 5.89 15.70
CA THR A 141 -8.91 4.66 15.24
C THR A 141 -8.24 4.80 13.88
N ALA A 142 -8.58 5.84 13.11
CA ALA A 142 -7.94 6.09 11.84
C ALA A 142 -6.44 6.34 12.02
N GLY A 143 -5.66 5.94 11.03
CA GLY A 143 -4.23 6.13 11.04
C GLY A 143 -3.64 6.15 9.64
N ILE A 144 -2.32 6.20 9.58
CA ILE A 144 -1.55 6.18 8.35
C ILE A 144 -0.42 5.17 8.47
N THR A 145 0.02 4.62 7.33
CA THR A 145 1.17 3.72 7.22
C THR A 145 1.70 3.73 5.78
N GLU A 146 2.96 3.34 5.57
CA GLU A 146 3.51 3.19 4.22
C GLU A 146 3.06 1.86 3.60
N PRO A 147 2.14 1.85 2.61
CA PRO A 147 1.50 0.61 2.18
C PRO A 147 2.47 -0.37 1.51
N TRP A 148 3.48 0.16 0.80
CA TRP A 148 4.54 -0.65 0.21
C TRP A 148 5.40 -1.33 1.28
N MET A 149 5.65 -0.65 2.40
CA MET A 149 6.43 -1.22 3.50
C MET A 149 5.68 -2.36 4.18
N VAL A 150 4.35 -2.25 4.32
CA VAL A 150 3.51 -3.37 4.81
C VAL A 150 3.66 -4.59 3.89
N ALA A 151 3.59 -4.40 2.57
CA ALA A 151 3.74 -5.49 1.61
C ALA A 151 5.15 -6.09 1.64
N ILE A 152 6.20 -5.25 1.60
CA ILE A 152 7.61 -5.68 1.65
C ILE A 152 7.88 -6.44 2.95
N ALA A 153 7.50 -5.91 4.10
CA ALA A 153 7.75 -6.55 5.40
C ALA A 153 7.00 -7.88 5.54
N ALA A 154 5.78 -7.97 5.01
CA ALA A 154 5.02 -9.22 4.97
C ALA A 154 5.71 -10.28 4.11
N VAL A 155 6.23 -9.90 2.93
CA VAL A 155 6.97 -10.84 2.06
C VAL A 155 8.32 -11.22 2.65
N GLU A 156 9.08 -10.28 3.23
CA GLU A 156 10.34 -10.58 3.92
C GLU A 156 10.14 -11.61 5.04
N ASN A 157 9.11 -11.42 5.87
CA ASN A 157 8.75 -12.39 6.91
C ASN A 157 8.28 -13.73 6.32
N ALA A 158 7.49 -13.72 5.24
CA ALA A 158 7.03 -14.93 4.59
C ALA A 158 8.20 -15.72 3.97
N LEU A 159 9.20 -15.05 3.40
CA LEU A 159 10.43 -15.68 2.88
C LEU A 159 11.20 -16.42 3.98
N GLU A 160 11.36 -15.81 5.15
CA GLU A 160 11.96 -16.48 6.32
C GLU A 160 11.17 -17.72 6.78
N ASN A 161 9.87 -17.76 6.44
CA ASN A 161 8.97 -18.86 6.74
C ASN A 161 8.78 -19.85 5.57
N GLY A 162 9.55 -19.72 4.49
CA GLY A 162 9.59 -20.68 3.38
C GLY A 162 8.73 -20.33 2.16
N LEU A 163 8.26 -19.08 2.04
CA LEU A 163 7.64 -18.58 0.81
C LEU A 163 8.60 -18.73 -0.39
N LYS A 164 8.07 -19.10 -1.55
CA LYS A 164 8.77 -19.00 -2.83
C LYS A 164 8.27 -17.77 -3.59
N LEU A 165 9.12 -16.75 -3.72
CA LEU A 165 8.80 -15.51 -4.42
C LEU A 165 9.32 -15.54 -5.85
N PHE A 166 8.46 -15.22 -6.81
CA PHE A 166 8.76 -15.12 -8.24
C PHE A 166 8.43 -13.70 -8.73
N LEU A 167 9.47 -12.89 -8.95
CA LEU A 167 9.36 -11.52 -9.44
C LEU A 167 9.63 -11.45 -10.94
N ASN A 168 9.20 -10.36 -11.57
CA ASN A 168 9.28 -10.16 -13.01
C ASN A 168 8.65 -11.32 -13.80
N GLU A 169 7.60 -11.94 -13.25
CA GLU A 169 7.01 -13.18 -13.74
C GLU A 169 5.50 -13.00 -13.84
N GLU A 170 5.01 -12.86 -15.07
CA GLU A 170 3.61 -12.59 -15.37
C GLU A 170 2.89 -13.91 -15.63
N VAL A 171 1.74 -14.10 -14.98
CA VAL A 171 0.82 -15.21 -15.28
C VAL A 171 0.13 -14.92 -16.61
N VAL A 172 0.29 -15.82 -17.57
CA VAL A 172 -0.24 -15.67 -18.93
C VAL A 172 -1.34 -16.67 -19.25
N ASP A 173 -1.40 -17.82 -18.55
CA ASP A 173 -2.46 -18.82 -18.71
C ASP A 173 -2.45 -19.85 -17.55
N PHE A 174 -3.32 -20.86 -17.60
CA PHE A 174 -3.41 -21.96 -16.63
C PHE A 174 -3.54 -23.33 -17.31
N GLU A 175 -2.80 -24.32 -16.82
CA GLU A 175 -3.05 -25.72 -17.18
C GLU A 175 -4.21 -26.27 -16.34
N LYS A 176 -5.17 -26.94 -17.00
CA LYS A 176 -6.38 -27.46 -16.37
C LYS A 176 -6.56 -28.95 -16.62
N GLN A 177 -7.10 -29.65 -15.63
CA GLN A 177 -7.66 -31.00 -15.76
C GLN A 177 -9.15 -30.92 -15.39
N GLY A 178 -10.01 -31.05 -16.40
CA GLY A 178 -11.42 -30.68 -16.26
C GLY A 178 -11.56 -29.21 -15.90
N ASN A 179 -12.28 -28.91 -14.82
CA ASN A 179 -12.46 -27.54 -14.30
C ASN A 179 -11.46 -27.16 -13.18
N ARG A 180 -10.44 -28.00 -12.90
CA ARG A 180 -9.44 -27.73 -11.87
C ARG A 180 -8.14 -27.25 -12.50
N ILE A 181 -7.54 -26.23 -11.91
CA ILE A 181 -6.19 -25.77 -12.28
C ILE A 181 -5.15 -26.72 -11.69
N VAL A 182 -4.20 -27.18 -12.49
CA VAL A 182 -3.07 -28.03 -12.07
C VAL A 182 -1.71 -27.37 -12.31
N GLY A 183 -1.70 -26.22 -12.99
CA GLY A 183 -0.50 -25.43 -13.23
C GLY A 183 -0.80 -23.97 -13.54
N VAL A 184 0.04 -23.07 -13.04
CA VAL A 184 0.06 -21.65 -13.42
C VAL A 184 1.12 -21.48 -14.50
N ILE A 185 0.71 -21.06 -15.71
CA ILE A 185 1.61 -20.80 -16.82
C ILE A 185 2.03 -19.33 -16.75
N THR A 186 3.33 -19.09 -16.73
CA THR A 186 3.91 -17.74 -16.72
C THR A 186 4.71 -17.48 -17.99
N ASN A 187 5.14 -16.24 -18.18
CA ASN A 187 6.08 -15.88 -19.26
C ASN A 187 7.49 -16.50 -19.11
N LYS A 188 7.77 -17.26 -18.03
CA LYS A 188 9.06 -17.91 -17.80
C LYS A 188 8.99 -19.42 -17.68
N GLN A 189 7.96 -19.93 -17.01
CA GLN A 189 7.85 -21.34 -16.64
C GLN A 189 6.41 -21.72 -16.23
N VAL A 190 6.20 -23.00 -15.94
CA VAL A 190 4.95 -23.52 -15.39
C VAL A 190 5.14 -23.95 -13.94
N HIS A 191 4.30 -23.44 -13.04
CA HIS A 191 4.28 -23.83 -11.62
C HIS A 191 3.16 -24.80 -11.33
N ARG A 192 3.48 -26.01 -10.86
CA ARG A 192 2.47 -27.00 -10.41
C ARG A 192 1.85 -26.57 -9.09
N VAL A 193 0.51 -26.51 -9.05
CA VAL A 193 -0.24 -25.98 -7.90
C VAL A 193 -1.52 -26.78 -7.65
N ASP A 194 -1.97 -26.76 -6.40
CA ASP A 194 -3.24 -27.37 -5.97
C ASP A 194 -4.36 -26.33 -5.81
N VAL A 195 -4.00 -25.10 -5.47
CA VAL A 195 -4.92 -23.96 -5.26
C VAL A 195 -4.30 -22.67 -5.84
N VAL A 196 -5.14 -21.83 -6.42
CA VAL A 196 -4.77 -20.50 -6.90
C VAL A 196 -5.60 -19.44 -6.17
N ILE A 197 -4.93 -18.41 -5.64
CA ILE A 197 -5.54 -17.23 -5.07
C ILE A 197 -5.18 -16.03 -5.94
N ASN A 198 -6.19 -15.44 -6.56
CA ASN A 198 -6.06 -14.27 -7.42
C ASN A 198 -6.17 -12.98 -6.59
N ALA A 199 -5.02 -12.34 -6.39
CA ALA A 199 -4.88 -11.04 -5.72
C ALA A 199 -4.22 -10.00 -6.65
N ALA A 200 -4.43 -10.12 -7.97
CA ALA A 200 -3.73 -9.36 -9.00
C ALA A 200 -4.17 -7.88 -9.14
N GLY A 201 -4.86 -7.34 -8.12
CA GLY A 201 -5.28 -5.95 -8.04
C GLY A 201 -6.12 -5.52 -9.25
N LEU A 202 -5.63 -4.54 -10.00
CA LEU A 202 -6.32 -3.98 -11.17
C LEU A 202 -6.46 -4.95 -12.35
N PHE A 203 -5.67 -6.04 -12.35
CA PHE A 203 -5.67 -7.06 -13.40
C PHE A 203 -6.36 -8.36 -12.95
N ALA A 204 -7.02 -8.36 -11.78
CA ALA A 204 -7.62 -9.56 -11.23
C ALA A 204 -8.79 -10.11 -12.08
N ASP A 205 -9.53 -9.26 -12.78
CA ASP A 205 -10.54 -9.70 -13.76
C ASP A 205 -9.91 -10.41 -14.96
N GLU A 206 -8.76 -9.93 -15.44
CA GLU A 206 -8.01 -10.58 -16.53
C GLU A 206 -7.46 -11.94 -16.10
N VAL A 207 -6.89 -12.04 -14.90
CA VAL A 207 -6.41 -13.33 -14.36
C VAL A 207 -7.56 -14.32 -14.17
N ALA A 208 -8.71 -13.87 -13.67
CA ALA A 208 -9.89 -14.72 -13.53
C ALA A 208 -10.45 -15.17 -14.89
N LYS A 209 -10.42 -14.31 -15.92
CA LYS A 209 -10.78 -14.68 -17.31
C LYS A 209 -9.88 -15.79 -17.85
N LEU A 210 -8.55 -15.69 -17.67
CA LEU A 210 -7.61 -16.75 -18.06
C LEU A 210 -7.94 -18.08 -17.34
N ALA A 211 -8.26 -17.99 -16.05
CA ALA A 211 -8.69 -19.16 -15.27
C ALA A 211 -10.05 -19.73 -15.71
N GLY A 212 -10.87 -18.97 -16.45
CA GLY A 212 -12.26 -19.34 -16.73
C GLY A 212 -13.14 -19.34 -15.48
N ALA A 213 -12.76 -18.57 -14.46
CA ALA A 213 -13.48 -18.44 -13.20
C ALA A 213 -14.43 -17.22 -13.24
N GLU A 214 -15.35 -17.14 -12.28
CA GLU A 214 -16.21 -15.97 -12.08
C GLU A 214 -15.38 -14.73 -11.75
N TYR A 215 -15.81 -13.59 -12.30
CA TYR A 215 -15.19 -12.30 -12.03
C TYR A 215 -16.22 -11.17 -12.17
N VAL A 216 -15.88 -10.02 -11.60
CA VAL A 216 -16.53 -8.74 -11.92
C VAL A 216 -15.60 -7.92 -12.81
N PRO A 217 -16.12 -7.23 -13.85
CA PRO A 217 -15.28 -6.40 -14.71
C PRO A 217 -14.65 -5.27 -13.90
N LEU A 218 -13.36 -4.98 -14.13
CA LEU A 218 -12.65 -3.90 -13.46
C LEU A 218 -12.27 -2.79 -14.43
N HIS A 219 -12.46 -1.56 -13.99
CA HIS A 219 -11.91 -0.38 -14.65
C HIS A 219 -11.05 0.45 -13.69
N PRO A 220 -10.07 1.22 -14.21
CA PRO A 220 -9.24 2.07 -13.37
C PRO A 220 -10.01 3.32 -12.93
N ARG A 221 -10.06 3.58 -11.62
CA ARG A 221 -10.41 4.91 -11.10
C ARG A 221 -9.14 5.66 -10.70
N LYS A 222 -8.71 6.58 -11.56
CA LYS A 222 -7.49 7.39 -11.39
C LYS A 222 -7.67 8.42 -10.28
N GLY A 223 -6.64 8.54 -9.45
CA GLY A 223 -6.50 9.58 -8.45
C GLY A 223 -5.13 10.23 -8.54
N GLN A 224 -5.11 11.54 -8.73
CA GLN A 224 -3.89 12.34 -8.81
C GLN A 224 -3.62 13.01 -7.47
N TYR A 225 -2.36 13.01 -7.06
CA TYR A 225 -1.91 13.44 -5.74
C TYR A 225 -0.79 14.48 -5.86
N ILE A 226 -0.66 15.29 -4.81
CA ILE A 226 0.46 16.20 -4.59
C ILE A 226 1.12 15.84 -3.26
N LEU A 227 2.41 15.57 -3.27
CA LEU A 227 3.23 15.38 -2.07
C LEU A 227 3.98 16.68 -1.77
N LEU A 228 3.85 17.17 -0.55
CA LEU A 228 4.50 18.38 -0.04
C LEU A 228 5.64 18.04 0.93
N ASP A 229 6.62 18.94 1.02
CA ASP A 229 7.81 18.79 1.84
C ASP A 229 7.51 18.70 3.35
N LYS A 230 8.43 18.06 4.10
CA LYS A 230 8.35 17.85 5.55
C LYS A 230 8.23 19.15 6.36
N LYS A 231 8.68 20.29 5.81
CA LYS A 231 8.46 21.62 6.41
C LYS A 231 7.00 21.96 6.63
N LEU A 232 6.09 21.36 5.87
CA LEU A 232 4.64 21.56 6.01
C LEU A 232 3.95 20.47 6.83
N GLY A 233 4.68 19.44 7.30
CA GLY A 233 4.11 18.27 7.97
C GLY A 233 3.20 18.57 9.17
N ASN A 234 3.45 19.68 9.86
CA ASN A 234 2.66 20.12 11.02
C ASN A 234 1.45 20.98 10.64
N SER A 235 1.10 21.11 9.35
CA SER A 235 -0.08 21.89 8.96
C SER A 235 -1.37 21.19 9.34
N VAL A 236 -1.39 19.86 9.31
CA VAL A 236 -2.48 19.03 9.84
C VAL A 236 -1.89 17.83 10.59
N ARG A 237 -2.53 17.41 11.68
CA ARG A 237 -2.09 16.28 12.53
C ARG A 237 -2.92 15.03 12.30
N SER A 238 -4.14 15.19 11.82
CA SER A 238 -5.11 14.13 11.50
C SER A 238 -5.36 14.02 10.00
N VAL A 239 -6.01 12.93 9.58
CA VAL A 239 -6.52 12.82 8.20
C VAL A 239 -7.78 13.68 8.07
N ILE A 240 -7.76 14.67 7.18
CA ILE A 240 -8.84 15.64 7.02
C ILE A 240 -9.64 15.32 5.75
N PHE A 241 -10.88 14.92 5.94
CA PHE A 241 -11.86 14.69 4.88
C PHE A 241 -12.86 15.84 4.80
N PRO A 242 -13.29 16.22 3.59
CA PRO A 242 -14.53 16.95 3.42
C PRO A 242 -15.72 16.02 3.68
N THR A 243 -16.90 16.59 3.89
CA THR A 243 -18.15 15.82 3.86
C THR A 243 -18.31 15.13 2.49
N PRO A 244 -18.61 13.82 2.43
CA PRO A 244 -18.71 13.09 1.17
C PRO A 244 -19.88 13.58 0.31
N THR A 245 -19.71 13.47 -1.00
CA THR A 245 -20.75 13.69 -2.02
C THR A 245 -21.14 12.36 -2.67
N GLU A 246 -22.23 12.34 -3.45
CA GLU A 246 -22.64 11.13 -4.21
C GLU A 246 -21.53 10.61 -5.15
N LYS A 247 -20.65 11.49 -5.63
CA LYS A 247 -19.59 11.16 -6.59
C LYS A 247 -18.32 10.64 -5.92
N SER A 248 -17.94 11.18 -4.76
CA SER A 248 -16.70 10.80 -4.07
C SER A 248 -16.67 11.24 -2.60
N LYS A 249 -15.74 10.64 -1.84
CA LYS A 249 -15.34 11.09 -0.49
C LYS A 249 -14.61 12.46 -0.48
N GLY A 250 -14.41 13.06 -1.65
CA GLY A 250 -13.71 14.33 -1.84
C GLY A 250 -12.18 14.21 -1.81
N ILE A 251 -11.53 15.37 -1.99
CA ILE A 251 -10.07 15.53 -1.91
C ILE A 251 -9.70 15.79 -0.45
N LEU A 252 -8.70 15.08 0.06
CA LEU A 252 -8.29 15.11 1.46
C LEU A 252 -6.89 15.74 1.65
N VAL A 253 -6.58 16.06 2.90
CA VAL A 253 -5.27 16.53 3.36
C VAL A 253 -4.86 15.64 4.52
N LEU A 254 -3.64 15.12 4.51
CA LEU A 254 -3.16 14.25 5.59
C LEU A 254 -1.65 14.28 5.75
N PRO A 255 -1.14 14.05 6.98
CA PRO A 255 0.28 13.84 7.20
C PRO A 255 0.72 12.51 6.60
N THR A 256 2.02 12.41 6.36
CA THR A 256 2.70 11.18 5.91
C THR A 256 3.57 10.62 7.04
N ILE A 257 3.98 9.35 6.91
CA ILE A 257 4.85 8.70 7.89
C ILE A 257 6.21 9.43 7.99
N ASP A 258 6.78 9.84 6.87
CA ASP A 258 8.07 10.53 6.81
C ASP A 258 7.99 12.04 7.11
N GLY A 259 6.79 12.55 7.41
CA GLY A 259 6.58 13.89 7.97
C GLY A 259 6.22 14.96 6.95
N GLY A 260 6.02 14.65 5.67
CA GLY A 260 5.39 15.56 4.68
C GLY A 260 3.86 15.59 4.77
N LEU A 261 3.23 16.27 3.83
CA LEU A 261 1.77 16.22 3.62
C LEU A 261 1.45 15.61 2.26
N LEU A 262 0.40 14.81 2.23
CA LEU A 262 -0.18 14.31 0.99
C LEU A 262 -1.53 15.01 0.74
N LEU A 263 -1.73 15.44 -0.49
CA LEU A 263 -2.96 16.08 -0.95
C LEU A 263 -3.58 15.27 -2.08
N GLY A 264 -4.89 15.36 -2.21
CA GLY A 264 -5.65 14.63 -3.20
C GLY A 264 -6.45 13.52 -2.53
N PRO A 265 -6.91 12.51 -3.26
CA PRO A 265 -6.80 12.38 -4.70
C PRO A 265 -7.95 13.01 -5.48
N THR A 266 -7.74 13.26 -6.76
CA THR A 266 -8.85 13.33 -7.72
C THR A 266 -9.58 11.97 -7.85
N ALA A 267 -10.70 11.96 -8.57
CA ALA A 267 -11.50 10.75 -8.78
C ALA A 267 -12.07 10.72 -10.20
N GLU A 268 -11.33 10.11 -11.12
CA GLU A 268 -11.67 9.99 -12.54
C GLU A 268 -11.82 8.52 -12.93
N ASP A 269 -13.00 8.10 -13.38
CA ASP A 269 -13.18 6.76 -13.95
C ASP A 269 -12.62 6.74 -15.38
N LEU A 270 -11.72 5.81 -15.64
CA LEU A 270 -11.12 5.60 -16.96
C LEU A 270 -11.71 4.35 -17.62
N PRO A 271 -11.66 4.27 -18.97
CA PRO A 271 -11.91 3.04 -19.71
C PRO A 271 -11.05 1.86 -19.25
N SER A 272 -11.56 0.63 -19.38
CA SER A 272 -10.94 -0.59 -18.86
C SER A 272 -9.60 -0.96 -19.51
N ASP A 273 -9.29 -0.44 -20.69
CA ASP A 273 -8.02 -0.62 -21.40
C ASP A 273 -6.91 0.31 -20.88
N ARG A 274 -7.25 1.33 -20.08
CA ARG A 274 -6.28 2.31 -19.52
C ARG A 274 -5.71 1.93 -18.15
N LYS A 275 -5.56 0.63 -17.87
CA LYS A 275 -5.03 0.12 -16.58
C LYS A 275 -3.55 0.45 -16.28
N ASN A 276 -2.86 1.07 -17.22
CA ASN A 276 -1.47 1.52 -17.08
C ASN A 276 -1.31 3.05 -17.10
N ASP A 277 -2.39 3.82 -17.15
CA ASP A 277 -2.32 5.29 -17.18
C ASP A 277 -2.00 5.90 -15.81
N LEU A 278 -0.71 6.08 -15.55
CA LEU A 278 -0.19 6.72 -14.33
C LEU A 278 0.18 8.19 -14.54
N THR A 279 -0.33 8.83 -15.59
CA THR A 279 -0.04 10.24 -15.89
C THR A 279 -0.83 11.18 -14.98
N THR A 280 -0.26 12.36 -14.73
CA THR A 280 -0.95 13.49 -14.10
C THR A 280 -1.23 14.58 -15.13
N THR A 281 -2.29 15.34 -14.92
CA THR A 281 -2.71 16.47 -15.77
C THR A 281 -2.67 17.78 -14.99
N ASN A 282 -2.41 18.89 -15.66
CA ASN A 282 -2.39 20.21 -15.00
C ASN A 282 -3.74 20.54 -14.37
N GLU A 283 -4.83 20.22 -15.07
CA GLU A 283 -6.21 20.41 -14.61
C GLU A 283 -6.48 19.58 -13.35
N GLY A 284 -6.02 18.32 -13.34
CA GLY A 284 -6.17 17.42 -12.19
C GLY A 284 -5.43 17.94 -10.96
N ILE A 285 -4.16 18.33 -11.13
CA ILE A 285 -3.36 18.91 -10.04
C ILE A 285 -3.93 20.24 -9.56
N GLN A 286 -4.39 21.11 -10.46
CA GLN A 286 -5.01 22.38 -10.08
C GLN A 286 -6.30 22.15 -9.29
N SER A 287 -7.14 21.19 -9.71
CA SER A 287 -8.36 20.83 -8.97
C SER A 287 -8.07 20.36 -7.54
N VAL A 288 -6.94 19.66 -7.31
CA VAL A 288 -6.50 19.28 -5.97
C VAL A 288 -6.15 20.52 -5.15
N LYS A 289 -5.37 21.46 -5.71
CA LYS A 289 -5.00 22.70 -5.02
C LYS A 289 -6.23 23.52 -4.63
N ASP A 290 -7.12 23.76 -5.59
CA ASP A 290 -8.32 24.58 -5.40
C ASP A 290 -9.25 23.99 -4.34
N PHE A 291 -9.41 22.67 -4.32
CA PHE A 291 -10.23 22.01 -3.31
C PHE A 291 -9.59 22.06 -1.92
N VAL A 292 -8.29 21.80 -1.83
CA VAL A 292 -7.55 21.76 -0.57
C VAL A 292 -7.60 23.11 0.16
N LEU A 293 -7.56 24.22 -0.57
CA LEU A 293 -7.67 25.56 0.02
C LEU A 293 -9.01 25.81 0.73
N LYS A 294 -10.06 25.03 0.43
CA LYS A 294 -11.33 25.08 1.17
C LYS A 294 -11.23 24.42 2.54
N LEU A 295 -10.34 23.44 2.70
CA LEU A 295 -10.10 22.72 3.96
C LEU A 295 -9.01 23.38 4.79
N VAL A 296 -7.91 23.79 4.14
CA VAL A 296 -6.72 24.37 4.76
C VAL A 296 -6.27 25.56 3.90
N PRO A 297 -6.72 26.79 4.21
CA PRO A 297 -6.50 27.96 3.35
C PRO A 297 -5.03 28.38 3.19
N GLU A 298 -4.17 28.08 4.16
CA GLU A 298 -2.77 28.52 4.20
C GLU A 298 -1.79 27.38 3.84
N ILE A 299 -1.93 26.80 2.64
CA ILE A 299 -0.97 25.82 2.12
C ILE A 299 -0.01 26.46 1.12
N ASP A 300 1.28 26.34 1.39
CA ASP A 300 2.35 26.77 0.49
C ASP A 300 2.66 25.70 -0.57
N PHE A 301 2.09 25.89 -1.77
CA PHE A 301 2.34 25.02 -2.92
C PHE A 301 3.72 25.20 -3.58
N SER A 302 4.57 26.13 -3.14
CA SER A 302 5.96 26.20 -3.62
C SER A 302 6.82 25.04 -3.09
N LEU A 303 6.35 24.37 -2.03
CA LEU A 303 7.02 23.24 -1.40
C LEU A 303 6.56 21.86 -1.92
N VAL A 304 6.03 21.83 -3.15
CA VAL A 304 5.71 20.57 -3.84
C VAL A 304 6.98 19.77 -4.09
N VAL A 305 7.00 18.53 -3.59
CA VAL A 305 8.08 17.56 -3.80
C VAL A 305 7.82 16.74 -5.06
N LYS A 306 6.57 16.28 -5.24
CA LYS A 306 6.21 15.39 -6.34
C LYS A 306 4.71 15.38 -6.59
N THR A 307 4.31 15.15 -7.84
CA THR A 307 2.96 14.71 -8.21
C THR A 307 2.98 13.28 -8.71
N PHE A 308 1.91 12.53 -8.48
CA PHE A 308 1.77 11.17 -8.98
C PHE A 308 0.29 10.78 -9.11
N ALA A 309 0.03 9.72 -9.89
CA ALA A 309 -1.30 9.13 -9.98
C ALA A 309 -1.28 7.68 -9.45
N GLY A 310 -2.41 7.27 -8.88
CA GLY A 310 -2.72 5.89 -8.53
C GLY A 310 -4.02 5.45 -9.18
N LEU A 311 -4.12 4.16 -9.50
CA LEU A 311 -5.28 3.56 -10.16
C LEU A 311 -5.95 2.56 -9.21
N ARG A 312 -7.20 2.83 -8.84
CA ARG A 312 -7.97 1.92 -7.99
C ARG A 312 -8.72 0.91 -8.86
N PRO A 313 -8.78 -0.37 -8.46
CA PRO A 313 -9.61 -1.37 -9.13
C PRO A 313 -11.08 -1.12 -8.77
N GLU A 314 -11.82 -0.47 -9.66
CA GLU A 314 -13.24 -0.18 -9.46
C GLU A 314 -14.11 -1.23 -10.15
N SER A 315 -15.20 -1.62 -9.50
CA SER A 315 -16.22 -2.54 -10.02
C SER A 315 -17.58 -1.84 -10.07
N PRO A 316 -18.53 -2.31 -10.89
CA PRO A 316 -19.89 -1.77 -10.91
C PRO A 316 -20.57 -1.78 -9.53
N GLN A 317 -20.31 -2.82 -8.74
CA GLN A 317 -20.88 -3.02 -7.41
C GLN A 317 -20.25 -2.11 -6.35
N LYS A 318 -19.10 -1.48 -6.66
CA LYS A 318 -18.39 -0.57 -5.75
C LYS A 318 -18.00 -1.25 -4.42
N ASP A 319 -17.86 -2.57 -4.41
CA ASP A 319 -17.54 -3.42 -3.26
C ASP A 319 -16.49 -4.49 -3.63
N PHE A 320 -15.95 -5.17 -2.62
CA PHE A 320 -14.99 -6.24 -2.81
C PHE A 320 -15.65 -7.50 -3.39
N PHE A 321 -14.91 -8.25 -4.20
CA PHE A 321 -15.33 -9.57 -4.69
C PHE A 321 -14.32 -10.61 -4.22
N ILE A 322 -14.70 -11.33 -3.15
CA ILE A 322 -13.82 -12.24 -2.42
C ILE A 322 -14.56 -13.58 -2.20
N GLY A 323 -13.89 -14.69 -2.47
CA GLY A 323 -14.45 -16.02 -2.23
C GLY A 323 -13.94 -17.08 -3.21
N LYS A 324 -14.33 -18.34 -2.98
CA LYS A 324 -14.06 -19.43 -3.92
C LYS A 324 -14.89 -19.26 -5.19
N SER A 325 -14.34 -19.68 -6.31
CA SER A 325 -15.07 -19.84 -7.56
C SER A 325 -15.98 -21.07 -7.48
N GLU A 326 -17.20 -20.99 -8.02
CA GLU A 326 -18.08 -22.16 -8.17
C GLU A 326 -17.82 -22.88 -9.50
N ILE A 327 -17.27 -22.19 -10.50
CA ILE A 327 -16.89 -22.77 -11.80
C ILE A 327 -15.56 -23.53 -11.73
N VAL A 328 -14.54 -22.94 -11.09
CA VAL A 328 -13.18 -23.46 -10.96
C VAL A 328 -12.90 -23.77 -9.48
N PRO A 329 -13.11 -25.01 -9.01
CA PRO A 329 -13.24 -25.31 -7.58
C PRO A 329 -12.00 -25.04 -6.72
N ASN A 330 -10.83 -24.84 -7.33
CA ASN A 330 -9.57 -24.55 -6.65
C ASN A 330 -9.02 -23.15 -6.94
N PHE A 331 -9.88 -22.23 -7.36
CA PHE A 331 -9.57 -20.83 -7.60
C PHE A 331 -10.32 -19.94 -6.61
N VAL A 332 -9.61 -19.00 -5.98
CA VAL A 332 -10.15 -18.05 -5.01
C VAL A 332 -9.86 -16.64 -5.48
N ASN A 333 -10.87 -15.78 -5.46
CA ASN A 333 -10.72 -14.38 -5.79
C ASN A 333 -10.52 -13.52 -4.54
N ALA A 334 -9.65 -12.52 -4.66
CA ALA A 334 -9.53 -11.36 -3.78
C ALA A 334 -9.39 -10.11 -4.68
N MET A 335 -10.47 -9.76 -5.38
CA MET A 335 -10.49 -8.73 -6.42
C MET A 335 -11.40 -7.54 -6.08
N ALA A 336 -11.40 -6.53 -6.94
CA ALA A 336 -12.11 -5.26 -6.71
C ALA A 336 -11.70 -4.56 -5.40
N MET A 337 -10.44 -4.75 -4.98
CA MET A 337 -9.86 -4.24 -3.73
C MET A 337 -9.61 -2.72 -3.78
N ARG A 338 -10.69 -1.95 -3.93
CA ARG A 338 -10.71 -0.48 -3.83
C ARG A 338 -10.43 -0.02 -2.39
N SER A 339 -10.47 1.28 -2.09
CA SER A 339 -10.47 1.73 -0.68
C SER A 339 -11.72 1.19 0.03
N PRO A 340 -11.59 0.54 1.21
CA PRO A 340 -10.44 0.53 2.14
C PRO A 340 -9.54 -0.73 2.09
N GLY A 341 -9.19 -1.23 0.90
CA GLY A 341 -8.51 -2.51 0.68
C GLY A 341 -7.16 -2.67 1.36
N LEU A 342 -6.39 -1.58 1.54
CA LEU A 342 -5.20 -1.58 2.40
C LEU A 342 -5.58 -1.94 3.85
N THR A 343 -6.57 -1.24 4.39
CA THR A 343 -7.03 -1.40 5.78
C THR A 343 -7.61 -2.80 6.00
N ALA A 344 -8.37 -3.31 5.04
CA ALA A 344 -9.01 -4.62 5.11
C ALA A 344 -8.06 -5.81 4.87
N ALA A 345 -6.90 -5.60 4.25
CA ALA A 345 -5.99 -6.65 3.81
C ALA A 345 -5.63 -7.72 4.87
N PRO A 346 -5.27 -7.39 6.12
CA PRO A 346 -4.95 -8.41 7.12
C PRO A 346 -6.16 -9.27 7.51
N ALA A 347 -7.35 -8.67 7.62
CA ALA A 347 -8.58 -9.41 7.91
C ALA A 347 -8.99 -10.33 6.75
N ILE A 348 -8.78 -9.88 5.51
CA ILE A 348 -9.04 -10.67 4.31
C ILE A 348 -8.07 -11.85 4.19
N ALA A 349 -6.80 -11.65 4.52
CA ALA A 349 -5.81 -12.73 4.54
C ALA A 349 -6.24 -13.86 5.49
N LYS A 350 -6.65 -13.51 6.72
CA LYS A 350 -7.19 -14.46 7.70
C LYS A 350 -8.47 -15.12 7.21
N TYR A 351 -9.42 -14.35 6.67
CA TYR A 351 -10.67 -14.85 6.09
C TYR A 351 -10.44 -15.89 5.00
N ILE A 352 -9.51 -15.63 4.07
CA ILE A 352 -9.19 -16.56 2.99
C ILE A 352 -8.62 -17.87 3.56
N ALA A 353 -7.66 -17.79 4.49
CA ALA A 353 -7.05 -19.00 5.06
C ALA A 353 -8.05 -19.81 5.92
N GLU A 354 -8.79 -19.16 6.80
CA GLU A 354 -9.61 -19.82 7.82
C GLU A 354 -11.02 -20.14 7.35
N GLU A 355 -11.70 -19.24 6.64
CA GLU A 355 -13.08 -19.46 6.21
C GLU A 355 -13.12 -20.04 4.79
N VAL A 356 -12.39 -19.46 3.83
CA VAL A 356 -12.47 -19.93 2.43
C VAL A 356 -11.77 -21.27 2.25
N LEU A 357 -10.49 -21.38 2.58
CA LEU A 357 -9.73 -22.61 2.35
C LEU A 357 -10.16 -23.72 3.32
N GLN A 358 -10.15 -23.48 4.63
CA GLN A 358 -10.44 -24.53 5.60
C GLN A 358 -11.92 -24.94 5.65
N GLN A 359 -12.84 -23.98 5.73
CA GLN A 359 -14.25 -24.32 5.92
C GLN A 359 -14.98 -24.57 4.59
N GLN A 360 -14.91 -23.64 3.65
CA GLN A 360 -15.68 -23.73 2.40
C GLN A 360 -15.08 -24.73 1.41
N MET A 361 -13.75 -24.76 1.26
CA MET A 361 -13.05 -25.69 0.37
C MET A 361 -12.63 -26.99 1.07
N ARG A 362 -12.82 -27.10 2.39
CA ARG A 362 -12.50 -28.28 3.21
C ARG A 362 -11.03 -28.70 3.13
N ILE A 363 -10.13 -27.73 2.99
CA ILE A 363 -8.69 -27.95 2.95
C ILE A 363 -8.14 -27.94 4.37
N ASN A 364 -7.54 -29.04 4.81
CA ASN A 364 -6.94 -29.10 6.14
C ASN A 364 -5.61 -28.32 6.17
N LEU A 365 -5.64 -27.09 6.71
CA LEU A 365 -4.45 -26.28 6.94
C LEU A 365 -3.91 -26.55 8.36
N THR A 366 -2.92 -27.44 8.47
CA THR A 366 -2.26 -27.71 9.76
C THR A 366 -1.26 -26.61 10.09
N THR A 367 -1.28 -26.09 11.31
CA THR A 367 -0.34 -25.05 11.76
C THR A 367 1.11 -25.53 11.73
N LYS A 368 2.02 -24.68 11.25
CA LYS A 368 3.46 -24.93 11.18
C LYS A 368 4.12 -24.68 12.54
N LYS A 369 4.73 -25.71 13.14
CA LYS A 369 5.35 -25.66 14.48
C LYS A 369 6.50 -24.64 14.63
N GLY A 370 7.10 -24.19 13.53
CA GLY A 370 8.26 -23.29 13.52
C GLY A 370 8.00 -21.93 12.87
N PHE A 371 6.75 -21.49 12.78
CA PHE A 371 6.44 -20.17 12.23
C PHE A 371 7.10 -19.06 13.07
N LYS A 372 7.83 -18.17 12.40
CA LYS A 372 8.48 -16.99 12.99
C LYS A 372 7.63 -15.76 12.66
N PRO A 373 6.81 -15.25 13.60
CA PRO A 373 5.90 -14.14 13.33
C PRO A 373 6.64 -12.81 13.13
N GLU A 374 7.82 -12.69 13.75
CA GLU A 374 8.55 -11.44 13.83
C GLU A 374 9.51 -11.24 12.65
N ARG A 375 9.62 -10.00 12.18
CA ARG A 375 10.64 -9.52 11.26
C ARG A 375 11.08 -8.14 11.73
N LYS A 376 12.39 -7.85 11.67
CA LYS A 376 12.93 -6.54 12.07
C LYS A 376 13.14 -5.59 10.90
N GLY A 377 12.86 -4.31 11.14
CA GLY A 377 13.10 -3.15 10.30
C GLY A 377 14.54 -3.05 9.82
N ILE A 378 14.74 -2.30 8.73
CA ILE A 378 16.06 -1.77 8.45
C ILE A 378 16.34 -0.73 9.53
N ARG A 379 17.45 -0.91 10.25
CA ARG A 379 17.86 0.01 11.32
C ARG A 379 18.17 1.38 10.72
N LYS A 380 17.50 2.42 11.22
CA LYS A 380 17.77 3.81 10.86
C LYS A 380 18.82 4.38 11.80
N TYR A 381 20.00 4.67 11.26
CA TYR A 381 21.12 5.12 12.10
C TYR A 381 20.96 6.57 12.59
N ALA A 382 20.27 7.41 11.82
CA ALA A 382 20.00 8.80 12.17
C ALA A 382 19.08 8.97 13.40
N GLU A 383 18.31 7.92 13.75
CA GLU A 383 17.42 7.92 14.93
C GLU A 383 18.13 7.44 16.22
N LEU A 384 19.39 7.01 16.13
CA LEU A 384 20.17 6.54 17.27
C LEU A 384 20.70 7.70 18.11
N SER A 385 20.96 7.44 19.40
CA SER A 385 21.79 8.35 20.20
C SER A 385 23.21 8.43 19.62
N LEU A 386 23.91 9.54 19.89
CA LEU A 386 25.28 9.74 19.39
C LEU A 386 26.23 8.60 19.82
N GLU A 387 26.10 8.11 21.06
CA GLU A 387 26.91 7.00 21.58
C GLU A 387 26.65 5.68 20.84
N GLU A 388 25.39 5.35 20.61
CA GLU A 388 25.00 4.15 19.86
C GLU A 388 25.44 4.23 18.40
N TRP A 389 25.31 5.41 17.78
CA TRP A 389 25.77 5.62 16.42
C TRP A 389 27.29 5.48 16.32
N GLN A 390 28.06 6.09 17.23
CA GLN A 390 29.52 5.93 17.29
C GLN A 390 29.94 4.46 17.44
N ARG A 391 29.23 3.68 18.27
CA ARG A 391 29.46 2.23 18.40
C ARG A 391 29.19 1.51 17.09
N ALA A 392 28.06 1.80 16.44
CA ALA A 392 27.72 1.21 15.14
C ALA A 392 28.75 1.55 14.05
N VAL A 393 29.30 2.77 14.04
CA VAL A 393 30.35 3.17 13.08
C VAL A 393 31.65 2.41 13.32
N LYS A 394 32.01 2.15 14.59
CA LYS A 394 33.18 1.34 14.93
C LYS A 394 33.03 -0.12 14.46
N GLU A 395 31.83 -0.68 14.58
CA GLU A 395 31.52 -2.05 14.13
C GLU A 395 31.41 -2.14 12.61
N ASN A 396 30.80 -1.14 11.97
CA ASN A 396 30.58 -1.08 10.53
C ASN A 396 30.74 0.37 10.04
N PRO A 397 31.87 0.74 9.42
CA PRO A 397 32.11 2.10 8.92
C PRO A 397 31.04 2.64 7.95
N SER A 398 30.32 1.75 7.24
CA SER A 398 29.22 2.18 6.34
C SER A 398 28.03 2.79 7.09
N ALA A 399 27.88 2.52 8.40
CA ALA A 399 26.88 3.17 9.25
C ALA A 399 27.17 4.67 9.45
N GLY A 400 28.41 5.12 9.21
CA GLY A 400 28.79 6.54 9.34
C GLY A 400 28.78 7.30 8.02
N ARG A 401 28.59 6.60 6.89
CA ARG A 401 28.66 7.20 5.55
C ARG A 401 27.27 7.61 5.10
N MET A 402 26.95 8.89 5.24
CA MET A 402 25.68 9.44 4.77
C MET A 402 25.62 9.47 3.23
N ILE A 403 24.61 8.82 2.65
CA ILE A 403 24.40 8.77 1.21
C ILE A 403 23.29 9.74 0.78
N CYS A 404 22.15 9.73 1.47
CA CYS A 404 21.04 10.64 1.22
C CYS A 404 20.85 11.58 2.41
N PHE A 405 21.35 12.82 2.30
CA PHE A 405 21.25 13.82 3.36
C PHE A 405 19.81 14.26 3.63
N CYS A 406 18.98 14.41 2.60
CA CYS A 406 17.60 14.89 2.74
C CYS A 406 16.67 13.97 3.56
N ASN A 407 17.04 12.69 3.68
CA ASN A 407 16.30 11.68 4.45
C ASN A 407 17.20 10.93 5.43
N GLU A 408 18.43 11.43 5.63
CA GLU A 408 19.39 10.91 6.59
C GLU A 408 19.69 9.40 6.45
N VAL A 409 19.82 8.92 5.21
CA VAL A 409 20.05 7.49 4.91
C VAL A 409 21.53 7.20 4.69
N THR A 410 22.05 6.25 5.46
CA THR A 410 23.44 5.78 5.41
C THR A 410 23.68 4.73 4.33
N GLU A 411 24.95 4.48 4.01
CA GLU A 411 25.35 3.37 3.14
C GLU A 411 24.93 2.01 3.73
N ALA A 412 25.02 1.83 5.05
CA ALA A 412 24.63 0.60 5.71
C ALA A 412 23.15 0.24 5.48
N GLU A 413 22.25 1.22 5.53
CA GLU A 413 20.82 1.02 5.24
C GLU A 413 20.57 0.59 3.79
N ILE A 414 21.31 1.18 2.84
CA ILE A 414 21.21 0.83 1.42
C ILE A 414 21.71 -0.60 1.19
N VAL A 415 22.86 -0.97 1.76
CA VAL A 415 23.41 -2.33 1.67
C VAL A 415 22.43 -3.34 2.27
N GLU A 416 21.81 -3.03 3.41
CA GLU A 416 20.80 -3.89 4.03
C GLU A 416 19.56 -4.04 3.14
N ALA A 417 19.07 -2.97 2.52
CA ALA A 417 17.97 -3.05 1.56
C ALA A 417 18.30 -3.97 0.37
N ILE A 418 19.55 -3.94 -0.12
CA ILE A 418 20.02 -4.80 -1.21
C ILE A 418 20.07 -6.26 -0.76
N ARG A 419 20.60 -6.53 0.44
CA ARG A 419 20.60 -7.88 1.03
C ARG A 419 19.19 -8.46 1.14
N ARG A 420 18.21 -7.63 1.46
CA ARG A 420 16.78 -7.98 1.57
C ARG A 420 16.04 -8.07 0.23
N GLY A 421 16.73 -7.92 -0.89
CA GLY A 421 16.16 -8.18 -2.21
C GLY A 421 15.97 -6.94 -3.09
N ALA A 422 16.33 -5.73 -2.65
CA ALA A 422 16.32 -4.58 -3.56
C ALA A 422 17.31 -4.79 -4.72
N ARG A 423 16.85 -4.59 -5.96
CA ARG A 423 17.67 -4.72 -7.18
C ARG A 423 17.65 -3.47 -8.07
N THR A 424 16.80 -2.51 -7.78
CA THR A 424 16.67 -1.25 -8.54
C THR A 424 16.83 -0.04 -7.63
N LEU A 425 16.97 1.15 -8.22
CA LEU A 425 16.96 2.40 -7.45
C LEU A 425 15.66 2.57 -6.65
N ASP A 426 14.50 2.33 -7.27
CA ASP A 426 13.20 2.38 -6.57
C ASP A 426 13.12 1.32 -5.46
N GLY A 427 13.71 0.14 -5.66
CA GLY A 427 13.73 -0.93 -4.64
C GLY A 427 14.49 -0.51 -3.37
N VAL A 428 15.59 0.23 -3.51
CA VAL A 428 16.32 0.85 -2.38
C VAL A 428 15.49 1.98 -1.79
N LYS A 429 14.97 2.86 -2.65
CA LYS A 429 14.17 4.04 -2.28
C LYS A 429 12.94 3.69 -1.44
N PHE A 430 12.16 2.68 -1.82
CA PHE A 430 10.96 2.29 -1.06
C PHE A 430 11.29 1.57 0.27
N ARG A 431 12.47 0.96 0.41
CA ARG A 431 12.92 0.33 1.66
C ARG A 431 13.59 1.29 2.65
N THR A 432 14.20 2.36 2.16
CA THR A 432 15.06 3.25 2.97
C THR A 432 14.59 4.71 3.00
N ARG A 433 13.67 5.12 2.13
CA ARG A 433 13.30 6.51 1.83
C ARG A 433 14.44 7.35 1.22
N ALA A 434 15.56 6.75 0.82
CA ALA A 434 16.55 7.45 0.00
C ALA A 434 15.85 7.96 -1.28
N MET A 435 16.23 9.15 -1.77
CA MET A 435 15.60 9.79 -2.95
C MET A 435 14.13 10.24 -2.76
N PHE A 436 13.54 10.20 -1.56
CA PHE A 436 12.18 10.74 -1.30
C PHE A 436 12.14 12.27 -1.13
N GLY A 437 13.26 12.89 -0.74
CA GLY A 437 13.30 14.32 -0.41
C GLY A 437 13.12 15.22 -1.63
N ARG A 438 13.10 16.55 -1.42
CA ARG A 438 12.92 17.55 -2.49
C ARG A 438 13.83 17.38 -3.70
N CYS A 439 15.05 16.90 -3.50
CA CYS A 439 16.00 16.67 -4.59
C CYS A 439 15.67 15.44 -5.45
N GLN A 440 14.67 14.63 -5.08
CA GLN A 440 14.21 13.43 -5.81
C GLN A 440 15.30 12.44 -6.28
N GLY A 441 16.48 12.48 -5.64
CA GLY A 441 17.62 11.64 -5.96
C GLY A 441 18.80 12.34 -6.63
N ASP A 442 18.69 13.62 -7.00
CA ASP A 442 19.72 14.36 -7.76
C ASP A 442 21.13 14.21 -7.17
N PHE A 443 21.28 14.20 -5.84
CA PHE A 443 22.58 14.11 -5.17
C PHE A 443 23.01 12.69 -4.77
N CYS A 444 22.06 11.80 -4.50
CA CYS A 444 22.35 10.48 -3.93
C CYS A 444 22.21 9.33 -4.93
N MET A 445 21.50 9.52 -6.04
CA MET A 445 21.19 8.46 -7.01
C MET A 445 22.45 7.81 -7.58
N SER A 446 23.45 8.59 -8.00
CA SER A 446 24.72 8.06 -8.54
C SER A 446 25.52 7.27 -7.50
N LYS A 447 25.45 7.66 -6.23
CA LYS A 447 26.08 6.92 -5.12
C LYS A 447 25.36 5.60 -4.86
N ILE A 448 24.03 5.62 -4.83
CA ILE A 448 23.20 4.42 -4.67
C ILE A 448 23.43 3.45 -5.83
N LEU A 449 23.53 3.96 -7.07
CA LEU A 449 23.83 3.16 -8.26
C LEU A 449 25.16 2.41 -8.11
N LYS A 450 26.23 3.09 -7.67
CA LYS A 450 27.54 2.46 -7.41
C LYS A 450 27.50 1.43 -6.28
N ILE A 451 26.68 1.66 -5.25
CA ILE A 451 26.48 0.67 -4.17
C ILE A 451 25.75 -0.56 -4.73
N LEU A 452 24.69 -0.38 -5.51
CA LEU A 452 23.98 -1.48 -6.18
C LEU A 452 24.92 -2.27 -7.10
N GLU A 453 25.71 -1.59 -7.93
CA GLU A 453 26.72 -2.18 -8.82
C GLU A 453 27.68 -3.09 -8.04
N ARG A 454 28.25 -2.55 -6.95
CA ARG A 454 29.16 -3.27 -6.05
C ARG A 454 28.50 -4.47 -5.38
N GLU A 455 27.35 -4.29 -4.74
CA GLU A 455 26.69 -5.33 -3.94
C GLU A 455 26.09 -6.43 -4.81
N LEU A 456 25.59 -6.09 -6.00
CA LEU A 456 24.99 -7.04 -6.94
C LEU A 456 26.01 -7.68 -7.89
N LYS A 457 27.24 -7.15 -7.93
CA LYS A 457 28.30 -7.59 -8.87
C LYS A 457 27.82 -7.58 -10.32
N THR A 458 27.11 -6.53 -10.69
CA THR A 458 26.57 -6.31 -12.03
C THR A 458 27.06 -4.97 -12.55
N ASP A 459 27.02 -4.75 -13.87
CA ASP A 459 27.33 -3.46 -14.46
C ASP A 459 26.20 -2.44 -14.19
N ALA A 460 26.56 -1.16 -14.01
CA ALA A 460 25.60 -0.09 -13.78
C ALA A 460 24.51 0.03 -14.87
N SER A 461 24.80 -0.33 -16.12
CA SER A 461 23.82 -0.35 -17.23
C SER A 461 22.69 -1.36 -17.05
N GLN A 462 22.89 -2.39 -16.22
CA GLN A 462 21.88 -3.40 -15.93
C GLN A 462 20.94 -2.97 -14.79
N ILE A 463 21.25 -1.88 -14.09
CA ILE A 463 20.46 -1.36 -12.99
C ILE A 463 19.47 -0.32 -13.53
N VAL A 464 18.19 -0.64 -13.41
CA VAL A 464 17.09 0.23 -13.83
C VAL A 464 16.54 1.05 -12.67
N LEU A 465 15.74 2.07 -12.99
CA LEU A 465 15.04 2.88 -12.01
C LEU A 465 13.95 2.07 -11.30
N LYS A 466 12.97 1.56 -12.06
CA LYS A 466 11.73 0.96 -11.50
C LYS A 466 11.06 -0.13 -12.35
N SER A 467 11.50 -0.37 -13.56
CA SER A 467 10.93 -1.35 -14.49
C SER A 467 11.96 -1.68 -15.58
N PRO A 468 11.81 -2.80 -16.30
CA PRO A 468 12.79 -3.20 -17.32
C PRO A 468 13.13 -2.11 -18.35
N ASN A 469 12.17 -1.24 -18.67
CA ASN A 469 12.33 -0.18 -19.67
C ASN A 469 12.64 1.20 -19.06
N SER A 470 13.22 1.24 -17.85
CA SER A 470 13.54 2.49 -17.15
C SER A 470 15.04 2.61 -16.91
N TRP A 471 15.80 2.64 -17.99
CA TRP A 471 17.25 2.73 -17.97
C TRP A 471 17.72 4.03 -17.31
N VAL A 472 18.78 3.93 -16.51
CA VAL A 472 19.43 5.07 -15.84
C VAL A 472 20.74 5.43 -16.54
N VAL A 473 21.44 4.40 -17.03
CA VAL A 473 22.66 4.50 -17.82
C VAL A 473 22.41 3.76 -19.13
N ASP A 474 22.43 4.47 -20.24
CA ASP A 474 22.19 3.93 -21.58
C ASP A 474 23.49 4.03 -22.41
N GLY A 475 24.39 3.08 -22.19
CA GLY A 475 25.67 2.97 -22.89
C GLY A 475 26.87 3.65 -22.21
N LYS A 476 28.04 3.51 -22.84
CA LYS A 476 29.30 4.14 -22.39
C LYS A 476 29.34 5.59 -22.86
N VAL A 477 29.48 6.53 -21.91
CA VAL A 477 29.52 7.96 -22.23
C VAL A 477 30.90 8.40 -22.74
N ARG A 478 31.98 7.67 -22.41
CA ARG A 478 33.33 7.83 -22.95
C ARG A 478 34.05 6.48 -23.00
N GLU A 479 34.80 6.26 -24.08
CA GLU A 479 35.73 5.12 -24.27
C GLU A 479 37.07 5.37 -23.60
#